data_AF-A0A924M1D5-F1
#
_entry.id   AF-A0A924M1D5-F1
#
_cell.length_a   1.000
_cell.length_b   1.000
_cell.length_c   1.000
_cell.angle_alpha   90.00
_cell.angle_beta   90.00
_cell.angle_gamma   90.00
#
_symmetry.space_group_name_H-M   'P 1'
#
loop_
_entity.id
_entity.type
_entity.pdbx_description
1 polymer ?
#
loop_
_entity_poly.entity_id
_entity_poly.type
_entity_poly.pdbx_seq_one_letter_code
_entity_poly.pdbx_strand_id
1 'polypeptide(L)'
;MVDTTAPGVVSVTPSSGATGVSKDANVVVTFSEPMNQASAQTAFQSANLGVNTFSWNAEGTTMTVNPNADLEYTLSGKTYTFSVTTTATDKAGNALSSASEGSFKTFKRITTNVLNKASTNAEINNTNTVSSATADIQVGDAANNSSKRGFVGFDLSTLPADLVPANIESARVKMYVEAIVGQPFTQLFPPSNC
;
A
#
# COMPACT_ATOMS: atom_id res chain seq x y z
N MET A 1 5.09 39.35 33.29
CA MET A 1 6.33 38.77 32.74
C MET A 1 6.04 38.37 31.31
N VAL A 2 6.88 38.77 30.37
CA VAL A 2 6.78 38.33 28.96
C VAL A 2 7.56 37.03 28.84
N ASP A 3 7.00 36.06 28.12
CA ASP A 3 7.71 34.82 27.81
C ASP A 3 8.74 35.08 26.72
N THR A 4 9.98 34.66 26.95
CA THR A 4 11.11 34.81 26.03
C THR A 4 11.75 33.48 25.66
N THR A 5 11.12 32.36 26.03
CA THR A 5 11.62 31.01 25.72
C THR A 5 11.27 30.70 24.27
N ALA A 6 12.24 30.24 23.49
CA ALA A 6 11.99 29.87 22.10
C ALA A 6 11.49 28.42 22.03
N PRO A 7 10.46 28.13 21.21
CA PRO A 7 10.03 26.76 21.02
C PRO A 7 11.09 25.92 20.28
N GLY A 8 11.08 24.63 20.54
CA GLY A 8 11.86 23.62 19.81
C GLY A 8 10.97 22.50 19.30
N VAL A 9 11.46 21.75 18.31
CA VAL A 9 10.83 20.50 17.88
C VAL A 9 11.39 19.36 18.73
N VAL A 10 10.51 18.67 19.45
CA VAL A 10 10.84 17.53 20.33
C VAL A 10 10.89 16.23 19.54
N SER A 11 9.92 16.01 18.64
CA SER A 11 9.87 14.81 17.83
C SER A 11 9.09 15.02 16.55
N VAL A 12 9.42 14.20 15.54
CA VAL A 12 8.68 14.13 14.28
C VAL A 12 8.40 12.69 13.91
N THR A 13 7.16 12.41 13.48
CA THR A 13 6.75 11.11 12.93
C THR A 13 6.17 11.32 11.52
N PRO A 14 6.57 10.56 10.49
CA PRO A 14 7.64 9.57 10.50
C PRO A 14 8.99 10.20 10.87
N SER A 15 9.85 9.43 11.54
CA SER A 15 11.20 9.88 11.86
C SER A 15 11.99 10.17 10.58
N SER A 16 12.94 11.11 10.63
CA SER A 16 13.77 11.40 9.45
C SER A 16 14.52 10.14 8.99
N GLY A 17 14.46 9.85 7.69
CA GLY A 17 15.00 8.63 7.09
C GLY A 17 14.13 7.38 7.21
N ALA A 18 12.92 7.47 7.79
CA ALA A 18 12.01 6.32 7.90
C ALA A 18 11.71 5.71 6.52
N THR A 19 11.55 4.39 6.48
CA THR A 19 11.19 3.65 5.26
C THR A 19 10.00 2.74 5.54
N GLY A 20 9.28 2.30 4.50
CA GLY A 20 8.09 1.49 4.68
C GLY A 20 6.93 2.28 5.30
N VAL A 21 6.84 3.57 4.98
CA VAL A 21 5.75 4.42 5.46
C VAL A 21 4.47 4.13 4.66
N SER A 22 3.35 4.00 5.37
CA SER A 22 2.04 3.75 4.76
C SER A 22 1.58 4.93 3.89
N LYS A 23 0.64 4.68 2.98
CA LYS A 23 0.15 5.69 2.03
C LYS A 23 -0.78 6.72 2.68
N ASP A 24 -1.38 6.34 3.80
CA ASP A 24 -2.26 7.18 4.63
C ASP A 24 -1.51 7.82 5.82
N ALA A 25 -0.17 7.83 5.78
CA ALA A 25 0.62 8.37 6.88
C ALA A 25 0.54 9.90 6.97
N ASN A 26 0.33 10.38 8.19
CA ASN A 26 0.44 11.79 8.55
C ASN A 26 1.88 12.15 8.93
N VAL A 27 2.24 13.43 8.79
CA VAL A 27 3.41 14.01 9.47
C VAL A 27 2.96 14.64 10.78
N VAL A 28 3.49 14.17 11.91
CA VAL A 28 3.19 14.66 13.25
C VAL A 28 4.43 15.33 13.82
N VAL A 29 4.32 16.60 14.17
CA VAL A 29 5.39 17.40 14.77
C VAL A 29 4.99 17.76 16.20
N THR A 30 5.81 17.40 17.17
CA THR A 30 5.63 17.76 18.58
C THR A 30 6.64 18.84 18.95
N PHE A 31 6.15 19.93 19.51
CA PHE A 31 6.92 21.08 19.97
C PHE A 31 7.12 21.04 21.49
N SER A 32 8.11 21.77 21.99
CA SER A 32 8.42 21.87 23.43
C SER A 32 7.37 22.67 24.22
N GLU A 33 6.55 23.46 23.53
CA GLU A 33 5.54 24.35 24.13
C GLU A 33 4.39 24.66 23.15
N PRO A 34 3.28 25.24 23.64
CA PRO A 34 2.15 25.60 22.79
C PRO A 34 2.48 26.62 21.70
N MET A 35 2.24 26.25 20.44
CA MET A 35 2.55 27.09 19.30
C MET A 35 1.41 28.05 18.93
N ASN A 36 1.74 29.14 18.22
CA ASN A 36 0.78 29.83 17.38
C ASN A 36 0.49 28.94 16.17
N GLN A 37 -0.72 28.37 16.14
CA GLN A 37 -1.08 27.36 15.15
C GLN A 37 -1.02 27.89 13.71
N ALA A 38 -1.40 29.14 13.46
CA ALA A 38 -1.42 29.70 12.12
C ALA A 38 0.01 29.96 11.60
N SER A 39 0.92 30.44 12.48
CA SER A 39 2.32 30.64 12.08
C SER A 39 3.04 29.33 11.84
N ALA A 40 2.82 28.31 12.70
CA ALA A 40 3.41 26.98 12.53
C ALA A 40 2.91 26.27 11.26
N GLN A 41 1.62 26.39 10.93
CA GLN A 41 1.07 25.85 9.68
C GLN A 41 1.66 26.55 8.44
N THR A 42 1.78 27.88 8.48
CA THR A 42 2.39 28.66 7.38
C THR A 42 3.88 28.37 7.22
N ALA A 43 4.56 28.03 8.31
CA ALA A 43 5.99 27.68 8.32
C ALA A 43 6.26 26.24 7.86
N PHE A 44 5.23 25.39 7.72
CA PHE A 44 5.38 24.03 7.23
C PHE A 44 5.51 24.00 5.70
N GLN A 45 6.64 23.50 5.21
CA GLN A 45 6.97 23.44 3.79
C GLN A 45 7.15 22.00 3.33
N SER A 46 6.59 21.65 2.18
CA SER A 46 6.90 20.40 1.47
C SER A 46 6.70 20.59 -0.03
N ALA A 47 7.63 20.08 -0.82
CA ALA A 47 7.54 20.14 -2.28
C ALA A 47 6.68 19.00 -2.88
N ASN A 48 6.45 17.92 -2.12
CA ASN A 48 5.88 16.69 -2.68
C ASN A 48 4.76 16.05 -1.86
N LEU A 49 4.43 16.55 -0.66
CA LEU A 49 3.23 16.13 0.09
C LEU A 49 1.92 16.66 -0.53
N GLY A 50 2.00 17.65 -1.43
CA GLY A 50 0.81 18.25 -2.04
C GLY A 50 0.03 19.14 -1.06
N VAL A 51 -1.29 19.20 -1.23
CA VAL A 51 -2.17 19.98 -0.36
C VAL A 51 -2.41 19.23 0.95
N ASN A 52 -2.25 19.92 2.08
CA ASN A 52 -2.36 19.32 3.41
C ASN A 52 -3.50 19.96 4.22
N THR A 53 -4.12 19.17 5.07
CA THR A 53 -4.96 19.62 6.19
C THR A 53 -4.19 19.52 7.49
N PHE A 54 -4.48 20.43 8.42
CA PHE A 54 -3.79 20.53 9.69
C PHE A 54 -4.76 20.34 10.84
N SER A 55 -4.32 19.61 11.87
CA SER A 55 -5.03 19.49 13.14
C SER A 55 -4.04 19.59 14.30
N TRP A 56 -4.55 19.92 15.47
CA TRP A 56 -3.74 20.16 16.67
C TRP A 56 -4.34 19.43 17.86
N ASN A 57 -3.48 19.00 18.78
CA ASN A 57 -3.94 18.57 20.10
C ASN A 57 -4.48 19.77 20.90
N ALA A 58 -5.22 19.49 21.98
CA ALA A 58 -5.83 20.52 22.81
C ALA A 58 -4.81 21.49 23.43
N GLU A 59 -3.60 21.00 23.73
CA GLU A 59 -2.52 21.80 24.31
C GLU A 59 -1.85 22.72 23.29
N GLY A 60 -2.02 22.48 21.98
CA GLY A 60 -1.36 23.23 20.92
C GLY A 60 0.14 22.92 20.78
N THR A 61 0.60 21.81 21.35
CA THR A 61 2.00 21.35 21.33
C THR A 61 2.26 20.33 20.22
N THR A 62 1.22 19.74 19.63
CA THR A 62 1.35 18.73 18.57
C THR A 62 0.54 19.13 17.36
N MET A 63 1.23 19.32 16.23
CA MET A 63 0.65 19.56 14.91
C MET A 63 0.64 18.27 14.11
N THR A 64 -0.53 17.89 13.60
CA THR A 64 -0.68 16.79 12.63
C THR A 64 -0.97 17.38 11.27
N VAL A 65 -0.10 17.06 10.30
CA VAL A 65 -0.21 17.40 8.89
C VAL A 65 -0.67 16.17 8.14
N ASN A 66 -1.85 16.25 7.55
CA ASN A 66 -2.47 15.18 6.77
C ASN A 66 -2.48 15.57 5.28
N PRO A 67 -1.68 14.91 4.43
CA PRO A 67 -1.80 15.03 2.97
C PRO A 67 -3.21 14.64 2.51
N ASN A 68 -3.88 15.53 1.77
CA ASN A 68 -5.27 15.28 1.35
C ASN A 68 -5.40 14.13 0.34
N ALA A 69 -4.32 13.81 -0.36
CA ALA A 69 -4.23 12.65 -1.24
C ALA A 69 -3.30 11.61 -0.63
N ASP A 70 -3.66 10.34 -0.79
CA ASP A 70 -2.80 9.22 -0.42
C ASP A 70 -1.39 9.40 -1.02
N LEU A 71 -0.39 9.10 -0.21
CA LEU A 71 1.00 9.05 -0.65
C LEU A 71 1.18 7.92 -1.67
N GLU A 72 2.07 8.14 -2.63
CA GLU A 72 2.29 7.18 -3.70
C GLU A 72 3.28 6.10 -3.29
N TYR A 73 2.99 4.87 -3.71
CA TYR A 73 3.95 3.78 -3.73
C TYR A 73 4.53 3.61 -5.13
N THR A 74 5.84 3.46 -5.22
CA THR A 74 6.57 3.23 -6.47
C THR A 74 7.43 1.97 -6.35
N LEU A 75 8.00 1.48 -7.46
CA LEU A 75 8.86 0.30 -7.46
C LEU A 75 10.05 0.40 -6.48
N SER A 76 10.54 1.62 -6.22
CA SER A 76 11.66 1.89 -5.31
C SER A 76 11.24 2.55 -3.99
N GLY A 77 9.94 2.78 -3.78
CA GLY A 77 9.38 3.64 -2.74
C GLY A 77 9.54 5.11 -3.11
N LYS A 78 8.57 5.96 -2.74
CA LYS A 78 8.64 7.40 -3.00
C LYS A 78 9.16 8.13 -1.77
N THR A 79 10.16 8.98 -1.98
CA THR A 79 10.70 9.83 -0.92
C THR A 79 9.88 11.12 -0.83
N TYR A 80 9.43 11.44 0.37
CA TYR A 80 8.79 12.70 0.73
C TYR A 80 9.71 13.51 1.62
N THR A 81 9.72 14.83 1.44
CA THR A 81 10.53 15.76 2.24
C THR A 81 9.66 16.88 2.77
N PHE A 82 9.99 17.36 3.96
CA PHE A 82 9.29 18.47 4.58
C PHE A 82 10.22 19.24 5.52
N SER A 83 9.80 20.45 5.87
CA SER A 83 10.44 21.22 6.92
C SER A 83 9.44 22.09 7.69
N VAL A 84 9.80 22.46 8.91
CA VAL A 84 9.19 23.55 9.67
C VAL A 84 10.25 24.62 9.83
N THR A 85 10.04 25.78 9.21
CA THR A 85 11.03 26.87 9.22
C THR A 85 11.01 27.64 10.55
N THR A 86 12.02 28.49 10.76
CA THR A 86 12.10 29.37 11.94
C THR A 86 11.06 30.49 11.96
N THR A 87 10.21 30.63 10.93
CA THR A 87 9.10 31.58 10.95
C THR A 87 7.90 31.09 11.78
N ALA A 88 7.92 29.82 12.20
CA ALA A 88 6.98 29.32 13.21
C ALA A 88 7.25 30.02 14.55
N THR A 89 6.19 30.38 15.26
CA THR A 89 6.29 31.07 16.55
C THR A 89 5.43 30.39 17.62
N ASP A 90 5.81 30.56 18.88
CA ASP A 90 4.92 30.27 19.99
C ASP A 90 3.76 31.30 20.09
N LYS A 91 2.94 31.17 21.13
CA LYS A 91 1.85 32.12 21.43
C LYS A 91 2.33 33.50 21.90
N ALA A 92 3.56 33.60 22.40
CA ALA A 92 4.17 34.85 22.85
C ALA A 92 4.90 35.61 21.72
N GLY A 93 5.08 34.98 20.56
CA GLY A 93 5.78 35.53 19.40
C GLY A 93 7.26 35.13 19.31
N ASN A 94 7.77 34.25 20.17
CA ASN A 94 9.14 33.75 20.06
C ASN A 94 9.24 32.79 18.89
N ALA A 95 10.25 33.01 18.04
CA ALA A 95 10.51 32.18 16.86
C ALA A 95 11.08 30.81 17.26
N LEU A 96 10.80 29.79 16.45
CA LEU A 96 11.36 28.45 16.61
C LEU A 96 12.89 28.52 16.62
N SER A 97 13.50 27.88 17.61
CA SER A 97 14.94 27.91 17.90
C SER A 97 15.82 27.50 16.71
N SER A 98 15.36 26.52 15.93
CA SER A 98 16.01 26.08 14.69
C SER A 98 14.98 25.47 13.74
N ALA A 99 15.20 25.60 12.43
CA ALA A 99 14.39 24.88 11.45
C ALA A 99 14.51 23.36 11.65
N SER A 100 13.42 22.64 11.44
CA SER A 100 13.40 21.18 11.49
C SER A 100 13.16 20.65 10.09
N GLU A 101 14.01 19.75 9.62
CA GLU A 101 13.90 19.11 8.31
C GLU A 101 13.74 17.61 8.46
N GLY A 102 12.92 17.01 7.60
CA GLY A 102 12.64 15.59 7.62
C GLY A 102 12.46 15.02 6.23
N SER A 103 12.77 13.73 6.12
CA SER A 103 12.42 12.93 4.94
C SER A 103 11.93 11.56 5.36
N PHE A 104 11.08 10.95 4.55
CA PHE A 104 10.69 9.55 4.72
C PHE A 104 10.37 8.92 3.38
N LYS A 105 10.35 7.59 3.35
CA LYS A 105 10.10 6.80 2.15
C LYS A 105 8.92 5.86 2.33
N THR A 106 7.98 5.91 1.40
CA THR A 106 6.82 5.01 1.39
C THR A 106 7.21 3.57 1.08
N PHE A 107 6.27 2.65 1.28
CA PHE A 107 6.41 1.27 0.81
C PHE A 107 6.75 1.20 -0.68
N LYS A 108 7.45 0.13 -1.05
CA LYS A 108 7.65 -0.25 -2.44
C LYS A 108 6.40 -0.96 -2.95
N ARG A 109 5.90 -0.56 -4.12
CA ARG A 109 4.87 -1.33 -4.85
C ARG A 109 5.55 -2.09 -5.97
N ILE A 110 5.50 -3.41 -5.89
CA ILE A 110 6.05 -4.31 -6.90
C ILE A 110 4.95 -5.10 -7.59
N THR A 111 5.20 -5.46 -8.84
CA THR A 111 4.39 -6.42 -9.60
C THR A 111 5.30 -7.55 -10.02
N THR A 112 4.93 -8.78 -9.69
CA THR A 112 5.67 -9.98 -10.08
C THR A 112 4.77 -10.97 -10.78
N ASN A 113 5.32 -11.63 -11.80
CA ASN A 113 4.65 -12.73 -12.49
C ASN A 113 5.02 -14.03 -11.79
N VAL A 114 4.05 -14.61 -11.11
CA VAL A 114 4.18 -15.92 -10.49
C VAL A 114 3.80 -16.96 -11.54
N LEU A 115 4.78 -17.79 -11.92
CA LEU A 115 4.54 -18.84 -12.92
C LEU A 115 3.84 -20.03 -12.29
N ASN A 116 3.08 -20.74 -13.13
CA ASN A 116 2.54 -22.03 -12.78
C ASN A 116 3.68 -23.01 -12.43
N LYS A 117 3.49 -23.80 -11.39
CA LYS A 117 4.37 -24.89 -11.02
C LYS A 117 3.74 -26.22 -11.42
N ALA A 118 4.09 -26.68 -12.62
CA ALA A 118 3.54 -27.90 -13.22
C ALA A 118 3.60 -29.12 -12.29
N SER A 119 4.68 -29.28 -11.51
CA SER A 119 4.82 -30.42 -10.59
C SER A 119 3.81 -30.44 -9.44
N THR A 120 3.11 -29.34 -9.20
CA THR A 120 2.07 -29.21 -8.16
C THR A 120 0.67 -29.08 -8.72
N ASN A 121 0.50 -29.18 -10.04
CA ASN A 121 -0.81 -29.19 -10.67
C ASN A 121 -1.42 -30.58 -10.57
N ALA A 122 -2.74 -30.62 -10.46
CA ALA A 122 -3.47 -31.88 -10.41
C ALA A 122 -4.85 -31.76 -11.04
N GLU A 123 -5.38 -32.90 -11.46
CA GLU A 123 -6.78 -33.07 -11.79
C GLU A 123 -7.40 -34.10 -10.85
N ILE A 124 -8.67 -33.89 -10.51
CA ILE A 124 -9.49 -34.87 -9.80
C ILE A 124 -10.70 -35.18 -10.67
N ASN A 125 -10.94 -36.47 -10.93
CA ASN A 125 -12.12 -36.90 -11.66
C ASN A 125 -13.33 -37.16 -10.73
N ASN A 126 -14.48 -37.53 -11.31
CA ASN A 126 -15.68 -37.90 -10.56
C ASN A 126 -15.60 -39.22 -9.78
N THR A 127 -14.51 -40.00 -9.93
CA THR A 127 -14.20 -41.16 -9.08
C THR A 127 -13.18 -40.84 -7.99
N ASN A 128 -12.84 -39.56 -7.79
CA ASN A 128 -11.82 -39.06 -6.86
C ASN A 128 -10.39 -39.54 -7.15
N THR A 129 -10.12 -40.04 -8.36
CA THR A 129 -8.77 -40.36 -8.81
C THR A 129 -8.03 -39.06 -9.09
N VAL A 130 -6.85 -38.91 -8.48
CA VAL A 130 -5.95 -37.77 -8.66
C VAL A 130 -4.90 -38.10 -9.73
N SER A 131 -4.74 -37.24 -10.72
CA SER A 131 -3.65 -37.32 -11.69
C SER A 131 -2.82 -36.03 -11.66
N SER A 132 -1.49 -36.16 -11.60
CA SER A 132 -0.58 -35.02 -11.77
C SER A 132 -0.69 -34.47 -13.19
N ALA A 133 -0.88 -33.17 -13.33
CA ALA A 133 -1.03 -32.50 -14.63
C ALA A 133 0.27 -31.76 -14.98
N THR A 134 1.05 -32.23 -15.95
CA THR A 134 2.41 -31.71 -16.16
C THR A 134 2.50 -30.45 -17.03
N ALA A 135 1.38 -29.96 -17.59
CA ALA A 135 1.31 -28.65 -18.26
C ALA A 135 -0.15 -28.17 -18.38
N ASP A 136 -1.02 -29.01 -18.96
CA ASP A 136 -2.42 -28.67 -19.20
C ASP A 136 -3.32 -29.24 -18.12
N ILE A 137 -4.34 -28.48 -17.75
CA ILE A 137 -5.34 -28.87 -16.77
C ILE A 137 -6.70 -28.90 -17.46
N GLN A 138 -7.37 -30.04 -17.38
CA GLN A 138 -8.72 -30.23 -17.91
C GLN A 138 -9.77 -29.83 -16.88
N VAL A 139 -10.79 -29.13 -17.34
CA VAL A 139 -11.96 -28.74 -16.56
C VAL A 139 -13.21 -29.02 -17.38
N GLY A 140 -14.23 -29.60 -16.76
CA GLY A 140 -15.50 -29.93 -17.41
C GLY A 140 -15.72 -31.43 -17.50
N ASP A 141 -16.44 -31.89 -18.50
CA ASP A 141 -16.71 -33.32 -18.70
C ASP A 141 -16.06 -33.84 -19.98
N ALA A 142 -15.52 -35.06 -19.89
CA ALA A 142 -14.98 -35.77 -21.03
C ALA A 142 -16.05 -36.64 -21.70
N ALA A 143 -15.78 -37.14 -22.90
CA ALA A 143 -16.72 -37.94 -23.69
C ALA A 143 -17.22 -39.23 -23.00
N ASN A 144 -16.51 -39.69 -21.97
CA ASN A 144 -16.86 -40.85 -21.15
C ASN A 144 -17.56 -40.48 -19.83
N ASN A 145 -18.10 -39.25 -19.72
CA ASN A 145 -18.73 -38.73 -18.52
C ASN A 145 -17.79 -38.73 -17.29
N SER A 146 -16.47 -38.58 -17.53
CA SER A 146 -15.47 -38.37 -16.49
C SER A 146 -15.34 -36.88 -16.22
N SER A 147 -16.11 -36.35 -15.29
CA SER A 147 -16.02 -34.94 -14.91
C SER A 147 -14.67 -34.64 -14.24
N LYS A 148 -13.96 -33.61 -14.71
CA LYS A 148 -12.63 -33.17 -14.29
C LYS A 148 -12.70 -31.84 -13.56
N ARG A 149 -12.02 -31.76 -12.41
CA ARG A 149 -11.72 -30.52 -11.68
C ARG A 149 -10.22 -30.30 -11.67
N GLY A 150 -9.81 -29.12 -12.12
CA GLY A 150 -8.42 -28.71 -12.20
C GLY A 150 -7.92 -27.97 -10.96
N PHE A 151 -6.68 -28.24 -10.56
CA PHE A 151 -5.96 -27.56 -9.49
C PHE A 151 -4.63 -27.04 -10.04
N VAL A 152 -4.43 -25.73 -9.94
CA VAL A 152 -3.24 -25.03 -10.43
C VAL A 152 -2.37 -24.65 -9.24
N GLY A 153 -1.13 -25.15 -9.20
CA GLY A 153 -0.13 -24.71 -8.23
C GLY A 153 0.75 -23.61 -8.80
N PHE A 154 1.28 -22.76 -7.93
CA PHE A 154 2.13 -21.62 -8.30
C PHE A 154 3.44 -21.64 -7.52
N ASP A 155 4.53 -21.26 -8.17
CA ASP A 155 5.81 -21.12 -7.48
C ASP A 155 5.93 -19.75 -6.82
N LEU A 156 5.64 -19.69 -5.53
CA LEU A 156 5.68 -18.44 -4.76
C LEU A 156 7.09 -18.01 -4.34
N SER A 157 8.14 -18.76 -4.68
CA SER A 157 9.52 -18.42 -4.30
C SER A 157 10.03 -17.11 -4.90
N THR A 158 9.35 -16.59 -5.92
CA THR A 158 9.64 -15.29 -6.54
C THR A 158 9.02 -14.11 -5.80
N LEU A 159 8.15 -14.36 -4.81
CA LEU A 159 7.62 -13.31 -3.93
C LEU A 159 8.71 -12.87 -2.93
N PRO A 160 8.77 -11.58 -2.57
CA PRO A 160 9.66 -11.14 -1.50
C PRO A 160 9.39 -11.87 -0.19
N ALA A 161 10.45 -12.27 0.51
CA ALA A 161 10.34 -13.00 1.78
C ALA A 161 9.71 -12.17 2.91
N ASP A 162 9.77 -10.83 2.79
CA ASP A 162 9.18 -9.85 3.70
C ASP A 162 7.74 -9.45 3.32
N LEU A 163 7.12 -10.14 2.35
CA LEU A 163 5.73 -9.89 1.97
C LEU A 163 4.78 -10.24 3.14
N VAL A 164 4.21 -9.22 3.76
CA VAL A 164 3.13 -9.38 4.73
C VAL A 164 1.79 -9.53 3.98
N PRO A 165 0.97 -10.58 4.21
CA PRO A 165 -0.27 -10.81 3.46
C PRO A 165 -1.26 -9.64 3.44
N ALA A 166 -1.24 -8.81 4.49
CA ALA A 166 -2.05 -7.58 4.58
C ALA A 166 -1.69 -6.52 3.51
N ASN A 167 -0.55 -6.66 2.84
CA ASN A 167 -0.03 -5.71 1.85
C ASN A 167 -0.22 -6.19 0.40
N ILE A 168 -0.98 -7.25 0.16
CA ILE A 168 -1.33 -7.69 -1.20
C ILE A 168 -2.50 -6.84 -1.70
N GLU A 169 -2.22 -5.91 -2.61
CA GLU A 169 -3.24 -5.00 -3.16
C GLU A 169 -4.17 -5.70 -4.17
N SER A 170 -3.62 -6.58 -5.01
CA SER A 170 -4.41 -7.38 -5.95
C SER A 170 -3.64 -8.61 -6.42
N ALA A 171 -4.38 -9.63 -6.82
CA ALA A 171 -3.86 -10.79 -7.52
C ALA A 171 -4.78 -11.11 -8.71
N ARG A 172 -4.20 -11.48 -9.85
CA ARG A 172 -4.96 -11.90 -11.03
C ARG A 172 -4.39 -13.21 -11.54
N VAL A 173 -5.26 -14.19 -11.70
CA VAL A 173 -4.93 -15.45 -12.38
C VAL A 173 -5.27 -15.29 -13.85
N LYS A 174 -4.29 -15.53 -14.73
CA LYS A 174 -4.48 -15.61 -16.18
C LYS A 174 -4.41 -17.08 -16.59
N MET A 175 -5.44 -17.55 -17.27
CA MET A 175 -5.51 -18.90 -17.85
C MET A 175 -5.82 -18.77 -19.33
N TYR A 176 -5.20 -19.64 -20.14
CA TYR A 176 -5.46 -19.74 -21.56
C TYR A 176 -6.19 -21.05 -21.82
N VAL A 177 -7.21 -21.01 -22.68
CA VAL A 177 -7.90 -22.22 -23.14
C VAL A 177 -7.21 -22.67 -24.41
N GLU A 178 -6.47 -23.76 -24.32
CA GLU A 178 -5.72 -24.30 -25.48
C GLU A 178 -6.63 -25.13 -26.40
N ALA A 179 -7.60 -25.84 -25.82
CA ALA A 179 -8.55 -26.66 -26.57
C ALA A 179 -9.92 -26.66 -25.90
N ILE A 180 -10.96 -26.76 -26.72
CA ILE A 180 -12.33 -26.97 -26.28
C ILE A 180 -12.82 -28.27 -26.91
N VAL A 181 -13.26 -29.20 -26.06
CA VAL A 181 -13.92 -30.43 -26.49
C VAL A 181 -15.41 -30.31 -26.19
N GLY A 182 -16.25 -30.63 -27.17
CA GLY A 182 -17.71 -30.49 -27.05
C GLY A 182 -18.18 -29.05 -27.19
N GLN A 183 -19.35 -28.75 -26.61
CA GLN A 183 -20.01 -27.43 -26.69
C GLN A 183 -20.26 -26.82 -25.29
N PRO A 184 -19.23 -26.70 -24.43
CA PRO A 184 -19.43 -26.36 -23.02
C PRO A 184 -20.04 -24.97 -22.79
N PHE A 185 -19.83 -24.01 -23.69
CA PHE A 185 -20.29 -22.62 -23.51
C PHE A 185 -21.68 -22.32 -24.08
N THR A 186 -22.15 -23.10 -25.05
CA THR A 186 -23.47 -22.89 -25.68
C THR A 186 -24.59 -23.66 -24.99
N GLN A 187 -24.27 -24.66 -24.17
CA GLN A 187 -25.25 -25.46 -23.42
C GLN A 187 -25.53 -24.94 -22.00
N LEU A 188 -24.64 -24.11 -21.43
CA LEU A 188 -24.81 -23.54 -20.08
C LEU A 188 -25.65 -22.25 -20.06
N PHE A 189 -25.81 -21.59 -21.21
CA PHE A 189 -26.67 -20.41 -21.39
C PHE A 189 -27.51 -20.57 -22.68
N PRO A 190 -28.50 -21.48 -22.70
CA PRO A 190 -29.41 -21.52 -23.82
C PRO A 190 -30.07 -20.13 -23.96
N PRO A 191 -30.22 -19.59 -25.17
CA PRO A 191 -30.97 -18.35 -25.35
C PRO A 191 -32.35 -18.56 -24.71
N SER A 192 -32.70 -17.71 -23.74
CA SER A 192 -34.06 -17.63 -23.24
C SER A 192 -34.94 -17.44 -24.47
N ASN A 193 -35.81 -18.40 -24.77
CA ASN A 193 -36.81 -18.24 -25.81
C ASN A 193 -37.67 -17.02 -25.44
N CYS A 194 -37.39 -15.88 -26.05
CA CYS A 194 -38.31 -14.74 -26.14
C CYS A 194 -39.46 -15.11 -27.09
#